data_AF-A0A958HSL7-F1
#
_entry.id   AF-A0A958HSL7-F1
#
_cell.length_a   1.000
_cell.length_b   1.000
_cell.length_c   1.000
_cell.angle_alpha   90.00
_cell.angle_beta   90.00
_cell.angle_gamma   90.00
#
_symmetry.space_group_name_H-M   'P 1'
#
loop_
_entity.id
_entity.type
_entity.pdbx_description
1 polymer ?
#
loop_
_entity_poly.entity_id
_entity_poly.type
_entity_poly.pdbx_seq_one_letter_code
_entity_poly.pdbx_strand_id
1 'polypeptide(L)' 'MQRGASFPKTHDLQALNDLCIRSDLFFGLSPDDLDILSSYRVRVRYPGDDPTPDEAKQAMKIAQTIRRVIRRFLEL' A
#
# COMPACT_ATOMS: atom_id res chain seq x y z
N MET A 1 -11.11 -6.05 14.00
CA MET A 1 -10.90 -7.34 14.69
C MET A 1 -9.83 -8.13 13.93
N GLN A 2 -8.81 -8.62 14.61
CA GLN A 2 -7.78 -9.47 14.01
C GLN A 2 -8.38 -10.88 13.88
N ARG A 3 -8.39 -11.49 12.68
CA ARG A 3 -8.99 -12.83 12.45
C ARG A 3 -8.14 -13.98 13.02
N GLY A 4 -7.36 -13.75 14.07
CA GLY A 4 -6.47 -14.74 14.70
C GLY A 4 -5.23 -15.15 13.88
N ALA A 5 -5.09 -14.68 12.63
CA ALA A 5 -3.92 -14.97 11.80
C ALA A 5 -2.72 -14.09 12.18
N SER A 6 -1.57 -14.72 12.38
CA SER A 6 -0.29 -14.01 12.50
C SER A 6 0.12 -13.47 11.13
N PHE A 7 0.61 -12.23 11.11
CA PHE A 7 1.14 -11.60 9.90
C PHE A 7 2.40 -10.79 10.24
N PRO A 8 3.32 -10.63 9.28
CA PRO A 8 4.54 -9.87 9.52
C PRO A 8 4.22 -8.40 9.75
N LYS A 9 4.75 -7.83 10.84
CA LYS A 9 4.66 -6.40 11.15
C LYS A 9 5.77 -5.64 10.40
N THR A 10 5.68 -5.62 9.07
CA THR A 10 6.64 -4.99 8.17
C THR A 10 6.00 -3.83 7.40
N HIS A 11 6.83 -2.94 6.88
CA HIS A 11 6.43 -1.90 5.91
C HIS A 11 6.75 -2.30 4.46
N ASP A 12 7.03 -3.59 4.23
CA ASP A 12 7.22 -4.15 2.89
C ASP A 12 5.84 -4.39 2.26
N LEU A 13 5.42 -3.48 1.39
CA LEU A 13 4.09 -3.54 0.76
C LEU A 13 3.99 -4.68 -0.24
N GLN A 14 5.08 -5.11 -0.88
CA GLN A 14 5.06 -6.26 -1.78
C GLN A 14 4.78 -7.54 -0.98
N ALA A 15 5.52 -7.76 0.10
CA ALA A 15 5.32 -8.93 0.96
C ALA A 15 3.91 -8.97 1.58
N LEU A 16 3.35 -7.81 1.95
CA LEU A 16 1.97 -7.72 2.45
C LEU A 16 0.94 -7.98 1.34
N ASN A 17 1.17 -7.47 0.12
CA ASN A 17 0.31 -7.73 -1.02
C ASN A 17 0.26 -9.22 -1.39
N ASP A 18 1.39 -9.92 -1.32
CA ASP A 18 1.44 -11.38 -1.55
C ASP A 18 0.57 -12.15 -0.55
N LEU A 19 0.53 -11.73 0.71
CA LEU A 19 -0.35 -12.33 1.73
C LEU A 19 -1.83 -12.05 1.43
N CYS A 20 -2.15 -10.86 0.93
CA CYS A 20 -3.50 -10.52 0.49
C CYS A 20 -3.92 -11.38 -0.71
N ILE A 21 -3.05 -11.54 -1.72
CA ILE A 21 -3.32 -12.38 -2.89
C ILE A 21 -3.58 -13.83 -2.49
N ARG A 22 -2.77 -14.38 -1.57
CA ARG A 22 -2.99 -15.73 -1.01
C ARG A 22 -4.29 -15.88 -0.23
N SER A 23 -4.92 -14.78 0.14
CA SER A 23 -6.21 -14.71 0.83
C SER A 23 -7.35 -14.27 -0.11
N ASP A 24 -7.14 -14.40 -1.43
CA ASP A 24 -8.08 -14.01 -2.49
C ASP A 24 -8.45 -12.51 -2.50
N LEU A 25 -7.58 -11.65 -1.96
CA LEU A 25 -7.76 -10.20 -1.96
C LEU A 25 -6.80 -9.54 -2.97
N PHE A 26 -7.37 -9.05 -4.07
CA PHE A 26 -6.63 -8.42 -5.16
C PHE A 26 -6.98 -6.93 -5.33
N PHE A 27 -5.97 -6.10 -5.54
CA PHE A 27 -6.12 -4.64 -5.65
C PHE A 27 -6.08 -4.09 -7.08
N GLY A 28 -5.67 -4.89 -8.08
CA GLY A 28 -5.47 -4.41 -9.45
C GLY A 28 -4.28 -3.48 -9.59
N LEU A 29 -3.24 -3.68 -8.77
CA LEU A 29 -2.03 -2.87 -8.76
C LEU A 29 -0.84 -3.67 -9.28
N SER A 30 0.09 -2.96 -9.92
CA SER A 30 1.39 -3.52 -10.32
C SER A 30 2.38 -3.52 -9.15
N PRO A 31 3.47 -4.31 -9.22
CA PRO A 31 4.58 -4.20 -8.29
C PRO A 31 5.16 -2.77 -8.21
N ASP A 32 5.26 -2.10 -9.36
CA ASP A 32 5.77 -0.72 -9.45
C ASP A 32 4.90 0.27 -8.66
N ASP A 33 3.57 0.09 -8.64
CA ASP A 33 2.67 0.92 -7.85
C ASP A 33 2.96 0.80 -6.34
N LEU A 34 3.30 -0.41 -5.87
CA LEU A 34 3.65 -0.65 -4.47
C LEU A 34 5.06 -0.14 -4.14
N ASP A 35 5.97 -0.15 -5.12
CA ASP A 35 7.32 0.39 -4.98
C ASP A 35 7.31 1.91 -4.86
N ILE A 36 6.42 2.59 -5.61
CA ILE A 36 6.21 4.03 -5.47
C ILE A 36 5.85 4.36 -4.02
N LEU A 37 4.84 3.70 -3.45
CA LEU A 37 4.45 3.92 -2.06
C LEU A 37 5.56 3.56 -1.07
N SER A 38 6.28 2.47 -1.32
CA SER A 38 7.37 2.01 -0.47
C SER A 38 8.57 2.98 -0.47
N SER A 39 8.84 3.64 -1.60
CA SER A 39 9.91 4.65 -1.71
C SER A 39 9.69 5.83 -0.77
N TYR A 40 8.44 6.25 -0.60
CA TYR A 40 8.07 7.35 0.30
C TYR A 40 8.17 7.00 1.78
N ARG A 41 8.46 5.75 2.16
CA ARG A 41 8.77 5.39 3.56
C ARG A 41 9.99 6.13 4.10
N VAL A 42 10.96 6.41 3.22
CA VAL A 42 12.24 7.04 3.59
C VAL A 42 12.37 8.44 3.00
N ARG A 43 12.06 8.62 1.71
CA ARG A 43 12.30 9.87 0.96
C ARG A 43 11.72 11.10 1.66
N VAL A 44 10.45 11.03 2.08
CA VAL A 44 9.72 12.17 2.67
C VAL A 44 10.11 12.48 4.12
N ARG A 45 10.96 11.66 4.75
CA ARG A 45 11.36 11.86 6.15
C ARG A 45 12.59 12.74 6.30
N TYR A 46 13.34 12.94 5.22
CA TYR A 46 14.55 13.74 5.20
C TYR A 46 14.36 14.94 4.27
N PRO A 47 14.73 16.16 4.69
CA PRO A 47 14.56 17.34 3.86
C PRO A 47 15.27 17.22 2.50
N GLY A 48 14.67 17.80 1.46
CA GLY A 48 15.29 17.94 0.14
C GLY A 48 14.89 16.89 -0.90
N ASP A 49 14.02 15.94 -0.55
CA ASP A 49 13.43 14.96 -1.48
C ASP A 49 11.90 14.93 -1.33
N ASP A 50 11.30 16.13 -1.27
CA ASP A 50 9.85 16.30 -1.25
C ASP A 50 9.26 15.87 -2.60
N PRO A 51 8.20 15.05 -2.59
CA PRO A 51 7.55 14.63 -3.83
C PRO A 51 6.93 15.83 -4.55
N THR A 52 7.04 15.81 -5.87
CA THR A 52 6.31 16.74 -6.73
C THR A 52 4.80 16.57 -6.56
N PRO A 53 3.99 17.58 -6.92
CA PRO A 53 2.53 17.46 -6.87
C PRO A 53 1.97 16.28 -7.67
N ASP A 54 2.60 15.90 -8.79
CA ASP A 54 2.12 14.80 -9.62
C ASP A 54 2.50 13.43 -9.04
N GLU A 55 3.71 13.30 -8.49
CA GLU A 55 4.11 12.16 -7.67
C GLU A 55 3.15 11.94 -6.48
N ALA A 56 2.80 13.02 -5.78
CA ALA A 56 1.85 12.98 -4.67
C ALA A 56 0.45 12.53 -5.12
N LYS A 57 -0.05 13.05 -6.26
CA LYS A 57 -1.33 12.61 -6.84
C LYS A 57 -1.31 11.13 -7.19
N GLN A 58 -0.22 10.64 -7.80
CA GLN A 58 -0.08 9.23 -8.15
C GLN A 58 -0.08 8.34 -6.90
N ALA A 59 0.72 8.67 -5.90
CA ALA A 59 0.76 7.95 -4.62
C ALA A 59 -0.63 7.92 -3.95
N MET A 60 -1.33 9.06 -3.93
CA MET A 60 -2.68 9.14 -3.37
C MET A 60 -3.69 8.28 -4.13
N LYS A 61 -3.61 8.23 -5.47
CA LYS A 61 -4.48 7.37 -6.28
C LYS A 61 -4.29 5.89 -5.94
N ILE A 62 -3.04 5.44 -5.79
CA ILE A 62 -2.72 4.05 -5.42
C ILE A 62 -3.27 3.75 -4.02
N ALA A 63 -2.97 4.61 -3.03
CA ALA A 63 -3.44 4.44 -1.65
C ALA A 63 -4.98 4.42 -1.54
N GLN A 64 -5.67 5.25 -2.32
CA GLN A 64 -7.13 5.27 -2.37
C GLN A 64 -7.72 3.99 -2.96
N THR A 65 -7.10 3.42 -4.01
CA THR A 65 -7.51 2.13 -4.58
C THR A 65 -7.42 1.02 -3.54
N ILE A 66 -6.28 0.92 -2.84
CA ILE A 66 -6.09 -0.05 -1.75
C ILE A 66 -7.16 0.14 -0.67
N ARG A 67 -7.32 1.38 -0.18
CA ARG A 67 -8.30 1.71 0.86
C ARG A 67 -9.72 1.31 0.46
N ARG A 68 -10.15 1.59 -0.77
CA ARG A 68 -11.50 1.26 -1.27
C ARG A 68 -11.75 -0.23 -1.24
N VAL A 69 -10.80 -1.03 -1.72
CA VAL A 69 -10.90 -2.49 -1.77
C VAL A 69 -10.92 -3.08 -0.36
N ILE A 70 -10.00 -2.66 0.52
CA ILE A 70 -9.95 -3.14 1.92
C ILE A 70 -11.25 -2.81 2.64
N ARG A 71 -11.77 -1.58 2.49
CA ARG A 71 -13.03 -1.18 3.12
C ARG A 71 -14.20 -2.03 2.65
N ARG A 72 -14.32 -2.26 1.35
CA ARG A 72 -15.33 -3.16 0.79
C ARG A 72 -15.20 -4.58 1.35
N PHE A 73 -13.98 -5.11 1.44
CA PHE A 73 -13.70 -6.44 1.97
C PHE A 73 -14.04 -6.57 3.47
N LEU A 74 -13.85 -5.50 4.23
CA LEU A 74 -14.15 -5.44 5.67
C LEU A 74 -15.58 -4.97 5.97
N GLU A 75 -16.38 -4.69 4.94
CA GLU A 75 -17.75 -4.17 5.06
C GLU A 75 -17.81 -2.84 5.85
N LEU A 76 -16.85 -1.93 5.59
CA LEU A 76 -16.66 -0.63 6.25
C LEU A 76 -17.00 0.59 5.40
#